data_AF-A0A3C1UYN0-F1
#
_entry.id   AF-A0A3C1UYN0-F1
#
_cell.length_a   1.000
_cell.length_b   1.000
_cell.length_c   1.000
_cell.angle_alpha   90.00
_cell.angle_beta   90.00
_cell.angle_gamma   90.00
#
_symmetry.space_group_name_H-M   'P 1'
#
loop_
_entity.id
_entity.type
_entity.pdbx_description
1 polymer ?
#
loop_
_entity_poly.entity_id
_entity_poly.type
_entity_poly.pdbx_seq_one_letter_code
_entity_poly.pdbx_strand_id
1 'polypeptide(L)'
;MAHLKRLASCLLAVLLVVTLIPGGALQTAEATETPTLTPDPVVNSADNVTLSKTAVQTAIDEWEVTLQISGGGSTSVKPQIDIVLVTDYSESMNNHVYGGSICGSTSFLADEETKRVCAKCGSDDIEWKGFIIGYWQCEDCRSKNTVERKVTKGWWCSNCYHYYEGESRPESCTQNLSGEDLGSRQEIAQNAQVALVDSLVTKGINARIGVVQFGGLSKQKLALTAILNEDGTTNTTNVDAIKAAINAGKMDGLDSNSIDSGYWKGSSGGTNIEAGLIQGNKTLYPKRDSGSANQKFMILLSDGQPNVYSEDGSDSSEDGGYAATAAEKRATTIKNSHKTNFELYTVGFTTNVECLSNIASSSDKYYYAVGADLGSIFNNILNSILWVINNGTVTDIMGGMVDLITEQSDISYTPTSLNSTSSLPTPTQPSVSVSGDSISWNTGSYVSGSATMTYKVKLDPTAVSGAKSDSINVPLNESAVLTYQN
;
A
#
# COMPACT_ATOMS: atom_id res chain seq x y z
N MET A 1 -37.39 -50.88 34.67
CA MET A 1 -36.25 -50.88 35.63
C MET A 1 -34.87 -51.18 35.02
N ALA A 2 -34.75 -51.82 33.85
CA ALA A 2 -33.45 -52.03 33.20
C ALA A 2 -32.86 -50.76 32.53
N HIS A 3 -33.70 -49.85 32.02
CA HIS A 3 -33.24 -48.61 31.38
C HIS A 3 -32.74 -47.53 32.35
N LEU A 4 -33.26 -47.49 33.58
CA LEU A 4 -32.82 -46.53 34.60
C LEU A 4 -31.42 -46.85 35.15
N LYS A 5 -31.04 -48.13 35.18
CA LYS A 5 -29.71 -48.58 35.60
C LYS A 5 -28.62 -48.29 34.56
N ARG A 6 -28.97 -48.28 33.26
CA ARG A 6 -28.03 -47.96 32.17
C ARG A 6 -27.72 -46.46 32.08
N LEU A 7 -28.71 -45.61 32.37
CA LEU A 7 -28.52 -44.15 32.43
C LEU A 7 -27.66 -43.72 33.63
N ALA A 8 -27.88 -44.30 34.81
CA ALA A 8 -27.05 -44.03 35.98
C ALA A 8 -25.58 -44.48 35.80
N SER A 9 -25.37 -45.61 35.11
CA SER A 9 -24.01 -46.12 34.82
C SER A 9 -23.24 -45.27 33.80
N CYS A 10 -23.93 -44.65 32.83
CA CYS A 10 -23.29 -43.74 31.88
C CYS A 10 -22.98 -42.38 32.52
N LEU A 11 -23.85 -41.89 33.41
CA LEU A 11 -23.61 -40.63 34.12
C LEU A 11 -22.41 -40.74 35.09
N LEU A 12 -22.25 -41.89 35.77
CA LEU A 12 -21.12 -42.14 36.65
C LEU A 12 -19.79 -42.29 35.88
N ALA A 13 -19.82 -42.88 34.68
CA ALA A 13 -18.64 -43.04 33.82
C ALA A 13 -18.17 -41.69 33.25
N VAL A 14 -19.09 -40.77 32.92
CA VAL A 14 -18.74 -39.42 32.44
C VAL A 14 -18.19 -38.54 33.58
N LEU A 15 -18.72 -38.68 34.80
CA LEU A 15 -18.19 -37.98 35.99
C LEU A 15 -16.79 -38.46 36.42
N LEU A 16 -16.45 -39.74 36.15
CA LEU A 16 -15.13 -40.29 36.49
C LEU A 16 -14.04 -39.88 35.49
N VAL A 17 -14.41 -39.55 34.24
CA VAL A 17 -13.47 -39.03 33.22
C VAL A 17 -13.16 -37.55 33.43
N VAL A 18 -14.10 -36.76 33.96
CA VAL A 18 -13.88 -35.33 34.28
C VAL A 18 -12.97 -35.13 35.51
N THR A 19 -12.84 -36.14 36.38
CA THR A 19 -12.04 -36.05 37.61
C THR A 19 -10.61 -36.60 37.47
N LEU A 20 -10.24 -37.15 36.32
CA LEU A 20 -8.90 -37.68 36.02
C LEU A 20 -8.02 -36.72 35.20
N ILE A 21 -8.48 -35.50 34.92
CA ILE A 21 -7.62 -34.42 34.42
C ILE A 21 -6.89 -33.83 35.64
N PRO A 22 -5.54 -33.92 35.73
CA PRO A 22 -4.80 -33.23 36.78
C PRO A 22 -5.14 -31.74 36.72
N GLY A 23 -5.73 -31.22 37.80
CA GLY A 23 -6.27 -29.85 37.93
C GLY A 23 -5.19 -28.77 38.02
N GLY A 24 -4.25 -28.76 37.08
CA GLY A 24 -3.17 -27.80 37.01
C GLY A 24 -2.56 -27.72 35.62
N ALA A 25 -3.32 -27.24 34.62
CA ALA A 25 -2.83 -26.65 33.37
C ALA A 25 -4.01 -26.15 32.52
N LEU A 26 -4.88 -25.32 33.09
CA LEU A 26 -5.65 -24.36 32.30
C LEU A 26 -4.96 -23.00 32.49
N GLN A 27 -3.74 -22.91 31.98
CA GLN A 27 -3.20 -21.62 31.58
C GLN A 27 -3.91 -21.27 30.27
N THR A 28 -4.48 -20.07 30.26
CA THR A 28 -4.85 -19.35 29.04
C THR A 28 -3.79 -19.61 27.97
N ALA A 29 -4.18 -20.18 26.84
CA ALA A 29 -3.34 -20.17 25.66
C ALA A 29 -3.11 -18.70 25.29
N GLU A 30 -1.99 -18.16 25.73
CA GLU A 30 -1.36 -17.04 25.02
C GLU A 30 -1.28 -17.47 23.56
N ALA A 31 -1.60 -16.55 22.65
CA ALA A 31 -1.40 -16.79 21.22
C ALA A 31 0.09 -17.08 21.03
N THR A 32 0.46 -18.36 20.98
CA THR A 32 1.83 -18.77 20.72
C THR A 32 2.15 -18.28 19.31
N GLU A 33 2.94 -17.21 19.21
CA GLU A 33 3.45 -16.76 17.93
C GLU A 33 4.13 -17.95 17.24
N THR A 34 3.75 -18.23 15.99
CA THR A 34 4.41 -19.26 15.18
C THR A 34 5.89 -18.90 15.05
N PRO A 35 6.82 -19.78 15.47
CA PRO A 35 8.24 -19.49 15.43
C PRO A 35 8.69 -19.10 14.02
N THR A 36 9.44 -18.00 13.94
CA THR A 36 9.96 -17.45 12.68
C THR A 36 11.47 -17.30 12.77
N LEU A 37 12.19 -17.70 11.72
CA LEU A 37 13.63 -17.53 11.56
C LEU A 37 13.89 -16.46 10.50
N THR A 38 14.79 -15.52 10.81
CA THR A 38 15.09 -14.36 9.95
C THR A 38 16.60 -14.08 9.99
N PRO A 39 17.44 -14.86 9.28
CA PRO A 39 18.86 -14.54 9.15
C PRO A 39 19.06 -13.14 8.54
N ASP A 40 20.19 -12.51 8.89
CA ASP A 40 20.55 -11.21 8.31
C ASP A 40 20.65 -11.30 6.78
N PRO A 41 20.07 -10.33 6.06
CA PRO A 41 20.13 -10.31 4.60
C PRO A 41 21.56 -10.09 4.11
N VAL A 42 21.91 -10.74 3.00
CA VAL A 42 23.20 -10.54 2.32
C VAL A 42 23.03 -9.46 1.27
N VAL A 43 23.83 -8.39 1.37
CA VAL A 43 23.79 -7.24 0.44
C VAL A 43 25.08 -7.18 -0.36
N ASN A 44 25.01 -7.21 -1.69
CA ASN A 44 26.10 -6.77 -2.55
C ASN A 44 26.03 -5.26 -2.69
N SER A 45 26.93 -4.54 -2.02
CA SER A 45 26.96 -3.07 -2.03
C SER A 45 27.36 -2.46 -3.38
N ALA A 46 28.02 -3.20 -4.27
CA ALA A 46 28.39 -2.69 -5.59
C ALA A 46 27.14 -2.49 -6.46
N ASP A 47 26.23 -3.44 -6.43
CA ASP A 47 25.05 -3.46 -7.30
C ASP A 47 23.76 -3.25 -6.51
N ASN A 48 23.86 -2.95 -5.21
CA ASN A 48 22.76 -2.80 -4.26
C ASN A 48 21.72 -3.93 -4.35
N VAL A 49 22.16 -5.17 -4.61
CA VAL A 49 21.31 -6.37 -4.67
C VAL A 49 21.32 -7.05 -3.31
N THR A 50 20.14 -7.38 -2.81
CA THR A 50 19.92 -8.02 -1.52
C THR A 50 19.28 -9.38 -1.72
N LEU A 51 19.87 -10.41 -1.11
CA LEU A 51 19.27 -11.73 -0.92
C LEU A 51 18.86 -11.86 0.55
N SER A 52 17.56 -12.01 0.81
CA SER A 52 17.02 -12.31 2.14
C SER A 52 16.37 -13.69 2.15
N LYS A 53 16.32 -14.29 3.34
CA LYS A 53 15.72 -15.60 3.56
C LYS A 53 14.99 -15.61 4.88
N THR A 54 13.80 -16.20 4.92
CA THR A 54 12.98 -16.35 6.14
C THR A 54 12.40 -17.76 6.19
N ALA A 55 12.07 -18.22 7.40
CA ALA A 55 11.33 -19.47 7.58
C ALA A 55 10.27 -19.32 8.66
N VAL A 56 9.07 -19.84 8.43
CA VAL A 56 7.96 -19.85 9.40
C VAL A 56 7.60 -21.29 9.70
N GLN A 57 7.50 -21.64 10.98
CA GLN A 57 7.13 -22.99 11.38
C GLN A 57 5.65 -23.26 11.08
N THR A 58 5.37 -24.32 10.32
CA THR A 58 4.00 -24.74 9.95
C THR A 58 3.53 -25.98 10.68
N ALA A 59 4.46 -26.81 11.17
CA ALA A 59 4.19 -27.93 12.07
C ALA A 59 5.39 -28.15 13.01
N ILE A 60 5.29 -29.11 13.94
CA ILE A 60 6.34 -29.41 14.93
C ILE A 60 7.72 -29.59 14.27
N ASP A 61 7.75 -30.27 13.12
CA ASP A 61 8.94 -30.59 12.35
C ASP A 61 8.94 -29.98 10.94
N GLU A 62 7.98 -29.13 10.58
CA GLU A 62 7.84 -28.58 9.22
C GLU A 62 7.94 -27.05 9.21
N TRP A 63 8.64 -26.54 8.19
CA TRP A 63 8.92 -25.12 8.01
C TRP A 63 8.65 -24.69 6.58
N GLU A 64 7.99 -23.55 6.41
CA GLU A 64 7.86 -22.87 5.12
C GLU A 64 8.96 -21.82 4.99
N VAL A 65 9.81 -21.97 3.97
CA VAL A 65 10.99 -21.16 3.73
C VAL A 65 10.74 -20.26 2.53
N THR A 66 11.06 -18.97 2.66
CA THR A 66 10.98 -17.99 1.58
C THR A 66 12.33 -17.35 1.33
N LEU A 67 12.82 -17.40 0.09
CA LEU A 67 13.92 -16.56 -0.39
C LEU A 67 13.36 -15.37 -1.15
N GLN A 68 13.98 -14.21 -0.96
CA GLN A 68 13.63 -13.00 -1.67
C GLN A 68 14.88 -12.30 -2.17
N ILE A 69 14.85 -11.90 -3.44
CA ILE A 69 15.86 -11.07 -4.09
C ILE A 69 15.24 -9.70 -4.31
N SER A 70 15.93 -8.65 -3.91
CA SER A 70 15.49 -7.26 -4.05
C SER A 70 16.67 -6.33 -4.31
N GLY A 71 16.42 -5.07 -4.67
CA GLY A 71 17.47 -4.08 -4.92
C GLY A 71 17.81 -3.91 -6.42
N GLY A 72 19.08 -3.63 -6.75
CA GLY A 72 19.58 -3.49 -8.13
C GLY A 72 19.90 -2.04 -8.55
N GLY A 73 21.18 -1.69 -8.55
CA GLY A 73 21.71 -0.37 -8.88
C GLY A 73 23.20 -0.22 -8.64
N SER A 74 24.05 -0.61 -9.61
CA SER A 74 24.94 0.34 -10.32
C SER A 74 25.71 -0.30 -11.51
N THR A 75 25.76 0.43 -12.64
CA THR A 75 26.65 0.31 -13.85
C THR A 75 26.54 -0.95 -14.74
N SER A 76 26.78 -0.97 -16.06
CA SER A 76 27.24 0.04 -17.04
C SER A 76 26.47 0.05 -18.38
N VAL A 77 25.41 -0.74 -18.57
CA VAL A 77 24.46 -0.58 -19.70
C VAL A 77 23.06 -1.04 -19.25
N LYS A 78 22.38 -0.27 -18.39
CA LYS A 78 20.95 -0.53 -18.13
C LYS A 78 20.15 -0.16 -19.39
N PRO A 79 19.27 -1.05 -19.91
CA PRO A 79 18.38 -0.69 -21.01
C PRO A 79 17.60 0.55 -20.59
N GLN A 80 17.55 1.54 -21.48
CA GLN A 80 16.86 2.78 -21.19
C GLN A 80 15.37 2.48 -21.02
N ILE A 81 14.74 3.05 -20.00
CA ILE A 81 13.29 3.00 -19.82
C ILE A 81 12.67 4.36 -20.17
N ASP A 82 11.43 4.34 -20.63
CA ASP A 82 10.67 5.55 -20.94
C ASP A 82 9.48 5.65 -20.01
N ILE A 83 9.34 6.78 -19.32
CA ILE A 83 8.24 7.05 -18.40
C ILE A 83 7.51 8.29 -18.90
N VAL A 84 6.18 8.23 -19.00
CA VAL A 84 5.34 9.41 -19.24
C VAL A 84 4.38 9.60 -18.09
N LEU A 85 4.50 10.75 -17.44
CA LEU A 85 3.59 11.21 -16.40
C LEU A 85 2.41 11.91 -17.07
N VAL A 86 1.21 11.34 -16.94
CA VAL A 86 -0.03 11.88 -17.49
C VAL A 86 -0.88 12.35 -16.32
N THR A 87 -1.00 13.66 -16.16
CA THR A 87 -1.55 14.24 -14.92
C THR A 87 -2.78 15.06 -15.21
N ASP A 88 -3.82 14.85 -14.42
CA ASP A 88 -5.02 15.68 -14.44
C ASP A 88 -4.71 17.08 -13.90
N TYR A 89 -5.17 18.09 -14.62
CA TYR A 89 -5.13 19.51 -14.29
C TYR A 89 -6.54 20.13 -14.44
N SER A 90 -7.59 19.30 -14.38
CA SER A 90 -8.98 19.73 -14.23
C SER A 90 -9.15 20.62 -13.00
N GLU A 91 -10.23 21.41 -12.96
CA GLU A 91 -10.43 22.37 -11.87
C GLU A 91 -10.51 21.71 -10.49
N SER A 92 -10.98 20.45 -10.41
CA SER A 92 -11.04 19.69 -9.14
C SER A 92 -9.67 19.48 -8.51
N MET A 93 -8.60 19.46 -9.31
CA MET A 93 -7.22 19.33 -8.82
C MET A 93 -6.72 20.56 -8.05
N ASN A 94 -7.43 21.70 -8.15
CA ASN A 94 -7.11 22.88 -7.32
C ASN A 94 -7.72 22.80 -5.91
N ASN A 95 -8.59 21.81 -5.65
CA ASN A 95 -9.17 21.64 -4.33
C ASN A 95 -8.08 21.26 -3.32
N HIS A 96 -8.19 21.81 -2.11
CA HIS A 96 -7.25 21.50 -1.03
C HIS A 96 -7.58 20.16 -0.37
N VAL A 97 -6.54 19.45 0.03
CA VAL A 97 -6.65 18.24 0.83
C VAL A 97 -6.30 18.59 2.28
N TYR A 98 -7.23 18.31 3.18
CA TYR A 98 -7.03 18.53 4.62
C TYR A 98 -6.69 17.20 5.29
N GLY A 99 -5.56 17.16 6.00
CA GLY A 99 -5.08 15.95 6.68
C GLY A 99 -5.78 15.74 8.02
N GLY A 100 -6.61 14.70 8.17
CA GLY A 100 -7.21 14.39 9.46
C GLY A 100 -6.18 13.91 10.49
N SER A 101 -5.88 14.73 11.50
CA SER A 101 -5.15 14.29 12.69
C SER A 101 -6.11 14.06 13.86
N ILE A 102 -5.98 12.90 14.52
CA ILE A 102 -6.65 12.67 15.81
C ILE A 102 -5.93 13.54 16.84
N CYS A 103 -6.69 14.36 17.56
CA CYS A 103 -6.15 15.27 18.57
C CYS A 103 -5.15 14.59 19.52
N GLY A 104 -5.44 13.35 19.96
CA GLY A 104 -4.53 12.51 20.77
C GLY A 104 -4.18 13.08 22.16
N SER A 105 -4.63 14.30 22.47
CA SER A 105 -4.34 15.01 23.71
C SER A 105 -4.91 14.25 24.91
N THR A 106 -4.12 14.15 25.97
CA THR A 106 -4.53 13.63 27.29
C THR A 106 -4.87 14.76 28.27
N SER A 107 -4.84 16.02 27.81
CA SER A 107 -5.11 17.21 28.61
C SER A 107 -6.58 17.61 28.56
N PHE A 108 -7.21 17.65 29.73
CA PHE A 108 -8.63 17.98 29.92
C PHE A 108 -8.82 19.02 31.02
N LEU A 109 -9.80 19.90 30.83
CA LEU A 109 -10.36 20.79 31.83
C LEU A 109 -11.72 20.24 32.26
N ALA A 110 -11.92 20.03 33.56
CA ALA A 110 -13.21 19.61 34.08
C ALA A 110 -14.24 20.75 33.94
N ASP A 111 -15.40 20.44 33.38
CA ASP A 111 -16.59 21.30 33.46
C ASP A 111 -17.33 20.96 34.75
N GLU A 112 -17.15 21.82 35.75
CA GLU A 112 -17.69 21.65 37.10
C GLU A 112 -18.94 22.51 37.29
N GLU A 113 -20.01 21.90 37.80
CA GLU A 113 -21.18 22.62 38.30
C GLU A 113 -21.26 22.51 39.82
N THR A 114 -21.82 23.53 40.47
CA THR A 114 -22.05 23.50 41.92
C THR A 114 -23.44 22.95 42.19
N LYS A 115 -23.50 21.74 42.74
CA LYS A 115 -24.74 21.07 43.16
C LYS A 115 -24.86 21.08 44.68
N ARG A 116 -26.11 21.15 45.14
CA ARG A 116 -26.44 21.01 46.55
C ARG A 116 -26.60 19.53 46.85
N VAL A 117 -25.81 19.01 47.78
CA VAL A 117 -25.85 17.60 48.18
C VAL A 117 -26.08 17.46 49.68
N CYS A 118 -26.57 16.30 50.09
CA CYS A 118 -26.81 16.00 51.48
C CYS A 118 -25.50 15.78 52.24
N ALA A 119 -25.24 16.56 53.28
CA ALA A 119 -24.04 16.40 54.11
C ALA A 119 -24.01 15.08 54.90
N LYS A 120 -25.16 14.41 55.04
CA LYS A 120 -25.30 13.19 55.84
C LYS A 120 -25.12 11.91 55.02
N CYS A 121 -25.65 11.84 53.80
CA CYS A 121 -25.62 10.62 52.97
C CYS A 121 -24.96 10.80 51.60
N GLY A 122 -24.61 12.03 51.20
CA GLY A 122 -23.96 12.30 49.91
C GLY A 122 -24.90 12.36 48.70
N SER A 123 -26.19 12.06 48.85
CA SER A 123 -27.18 12.15 47.77
C SER A 123 -27.36 13.58 47.26
N ASP A 124 -27.54 13.73 45.95
CA ASP A 124 -27.82 14.98 45.24
C ASP A 124 -29.33 15.21 44.99
N ASP A 125 -30.19 14.28 45.42
CA ASP A 125 -31.65 14.43 45.35
C ASP A 125 -32.17 15.31 46.51
N ILE A 126 -32.08 16.63 46.29
CA ILE A 126 -32.42 17.68 47.27
C ILE A 126 -33.60 18.50 46.76
N GLU A 127 -34.69 18.52 47.53
CA GLU A 127 -35.89 19.30 47.20
C GLU A 127 -36.10 20.45 48.18
N TRP A 128 -36.65 21.57 47.69
CA TRP A 128 -37.06 22.70 48.54
C TRP A 128 -38.48 22.45 49.07
N LYS A 129 -38.63 22.39 50.39
CA LYS A 129 -39.93 22.21 51.04
C LYS A 129 -40.35 23.51 51.75
N GLY A 130 -41.51 24.04 51.40
CA GLY A 130 -42.19 25.16 52.08
C GLY A 130 -42.52 26.35 51.17
N PHE A 131 -43.64 27.03 51.48
CA PHE A 131 -44.26 28.04 50.59
C PHE A 131 -43.83 29.50 50.87
N ILE A 132 -43.48 29.85 52.11
CA ILE A 132 -43.08 31.23 52.50
C ILE A 132 -41.74 31.28 53.25
N ILE A 133 -41.44 30.28 54.10
CA ILE A 133 -40.12 30.07 54.71
C ILE A 133 -39.77 28.61 54.47
N GLY A 134 -39.07 28.32 53.38
CA GLY A 134 -38.72 26.95 53.00
C GLY A 134 -37.34 26.53 53.48
N TYR A 135 -37.08 25.23 53.41
CA TYR A 135 -35.77 24.63 53.65
C TYR A 135 -35.49 23.54 52.63
N TRP A 136 -34.22 23.37 52.29
CA TRP A 136 -33.76 22.26 51.46
C TRP A 136 -33.70 20.98 52.30
N GLN A 137 -34.22 19.88 51.77
CA GLN A 137 -34.20 18.57 52.41
C GLN A 137 -33.77 17.50 51.42
N CYS A 138 -32.90 16.60 51.86
CA CYS A 138 -32.55 15.40 51.10
C CYS A 138 -33.71 14.40 51.13
N GLU A 139 -34.15 13.92 49.98
CA GLU A 139 -35.26 12.97 49.90
C GLU A 139 -34.86 11.59 50.47
N ASP A 140 -33.62 11.14 50.22
CA ASP A 140 -33.16 9.80 50.64
C ASP A 140 -33.05 9.61 52.15
N CYS A 141 -32.59 10.62 52.89
CA CYS A 141 -32.33 10.50 54.33
C CYS A 141 -33.03 11.54 55.20
N ARG A 142 -33.85 12.40 54.59
CA ARG A 142 -34.63 13.49 55.22
C ARG A 142 -33.80 14.50 56.00
N SER A 143 -32.48 14.50 55.82
CA SER A 143 -31.58 15.48 56.43
C SER A 143 -31.79 16.86 55.81
N LYS A 144 -31.83 17.90 56.65
CA LYS A 144 -31.81 19.31 56.22
C LYS A 144 -30.40 19.87 56.09
N ASN A 145 -29.41 19.09 56.53
CA ASN A 145 -28.01 19.47 56.44
C ASN A 145 -27.54 19.22 55.01
N THR A 146 -27.44 20.30 54.23
CA THR A 146 -27.00 20.30 52.84
C THR A 146 -25.72 21.12 52.72
N VAL A 147 -24.83 20.69 51.84
CA VAL A 147 -23.60 21.38 51.49
C VAL A 147 -23.53 21.53 49.99
N GLU A 148 -22.89 22.60 49.55
CA GLU A 148 -22.59 22.79 48.13
C GLU A 148 -21.32 22.01 47.80
N ARG A 149 -21.40 21.17 46.77
CA ARG A 149 -20.26 20.44 46.22
C ARG A 149 -20.14 20.73 44.73
N LYS A 150 -18.90 20.80 44.28
CA LYS A 150 -18.60 20.79 42.85
C LYS A 150 -18.70 19.36 42.33
N VAL A 151 -19.44 19.19 41.23
CA VAL A 151 -19.60 17.92 40.52
C VAL A 151 -19.19 18.15 39.07
N THR A 152 -18.39 17.25 38.52
CA THR A 152 -17.95 17.32 37.13
C THR A 152 -19.03 16.72 36.24
N LYS A 153 -19.61 17.52 35.34
CA LYS A 153 -20.63 17.05 34.38
C LYS A 153 -20.03 16.66 33.02
N GLY A 154 -18.80 17.05 32.77
CA GLY A 154 -18.09 16.77 31.53
C GLY A 154 -16.67 17.29 31.54
N TRP A 155 -15.99 17.09 30.42
CA TRP A 155 -14.57 17.40 30.25
C TRP A 155 -14.35 18.10 28.93
N TRP A 156 -13.76 19.29 28.98
CA TRP A 156 -13.27 20.01 27.81
C TRP A 156 -11.86 19.54 27.48
N CYS A 157 -11.65 19.04 26.27
CA CYS A 157 -10.31 18.79 25.77
C CYS A 157 -9.59 20.13 25.58
N SER A 158 -8.55 20.39 26.38
CA SER A 158 -7.93 21.72 26.48
C SER A 158 -7.27 22.19 25.18
N ASN A 159 -6.81 21.25 24.36
CA ASN A 159 -6.04 21.53 23.15
C ASN A 159 -6.90 21.50 21.88
N CYS A 160 -8.08 20.87 21.93
CA CYS A 160 -8.88 20.57 20.75
C CYS A 160 -10.33 21.06 20.87
N TYR A 161 -10.66 21.70 21.99
CA TYR A 161 -11.93 22.38 22.23
C TYR A 161 -13.17 21.50 21.96
N HIS A 162 -13.04 20.21 22.26
CA HIS A 162 -14.14 19.24 22.25
C HIS A 162 -14.71 19.04 23.65
N TYR A 163 -16.02 18.88 23.76
CA TYR A 163 -16.69 18.57 25.02
C TYR A 163 -17.09 17.10 25.10
N TYR A 164 -16.67 16.43 26.17
CA TYR A 164 -17.08 15.08 26.51
C TYR A 164 -18.07 15.13 27.67
N GLU A 165 -19.28 14.63 27.45
CA GLU A 165 -20.31 14.55 28.49
C GLU A 165 -20.07 13.33 29.40
N GLY A 166 -20.22 13.51 30.71
CA GLY A 166 -20.08 12.46 31.71
C GLY A 166 -19.03 12.76 32.78
N GLU A 167 -19.20 12.13 33.94
CA GLU A 167 -18.34 12.35 35.11
C GLU A 167 -16.94 11.73 34.94
N SER A 168 -16.84 10.66 34.15
CA SER A 168 -15.59 9.93 33.92
C SER A 168 -14.69 10.67 32.94
N ARG A 169 -13.46 10.97 33.36
CA ARG A 169 -12.45 11.60 32.49
C ARG A 169 -12.06 10.65 31.36
N PRO A 170 -12.18 11.04 30.08
CA PRO A 170 -11.68 10.25 28.97
C PRO A 170 -10.15 10.07 29.05
N GLU A 171 -9.63 8.97 28.52
CA GLU A 171 -8.18 8.72 28.49
C GLU A 171 -7.46 9.62 27.48
N SER A 172 -8.10 9.95 26.36
CA SER A 172 -7.57 10.85 25.34
C SER A 172 -8.67 11.48 24.50
N CYS A 173 -8.35 12.60 23.85
CA CYS A 173 -9.23 13.28 22.92
C CYS A 173 -9.22 12.56 21.57
N THR A 174 -10.35 11.97 21.24
CA THR A 174 -10.60 11.19 20.02
C THR A 174 -11.19 12.01 18.87
N GLN A 175 -11.37 13.32 19.05
CA GLN A 175 -11.91 14.16 17.99
C GLN A 175 -10.92 14.27 16.82
N ASN A 176 -11.44 14.09 15.59
CA ASN A 176 -10.75 14.50 14.38
C ASN A 176 -10.63 16.02 14.36
N LEU A 177 -9.41 16.52 14.39
CA LEU A 177 -9.16 17.93 14.16
C LEU A 177 -9.46 18.24 12.68
N SER A 178 -10.06 19.41 12.42
CA SER A 178 -10.09 19.95 11.06
C SER A 178 -8.64 20.19 10.66
N GLY A 179 -8.21 19.39 9.69
CA GLY A 179 -6.83 19.04 9.43
C GLY A 179 -5.95 20.18 8.94
N GLU A 180 -4.65 20.06 9.19
CA GLU A 180 -3.64 20.87 8.49
C GLU A 180 -3.90 20.82 6.98
N ASP A 181 -3.87 21.99 6.35
CA ASP A 181 -3.95 22.11 4.89
C ASP A 181 -2.69 21.51 4.30
N LEU A 182 -2.82 20.35 3.67
CA LEU A 182 -1.71 19.63 3.03
C LEU A 182 -1.37 20.20 1.65
N GLY A 183 -2.10 21.22 1.20
CA GLY A 183 -1.96 21.85 -0.11
C GLY A 183 -3.05 21.40 -1.09
N SER A 184 -2.99 22.00 -2.28
CA SER A 184 -3.88 21.62 -3.38
C SER A 184 -3.60 20.19 -3.85
N ARG A 185 -4.62 19.52 -4.41
CA ARG A 185 -4.43 18.18 -4.97
C ARG A 185 -3.33 18.14 -6.04
N GLN A 186 -3.27 19.19 -6.86
CA GLN A 186 -2.23 19.39 -7.86
C GLN A 186 -0.84 19.51 -7.23
N GLU A 187 -0.67 20.29 -6.16
CA GLU A 187 0.62 20.45 -5.48
C GLU A 187 1.11 19.12 -4.89
N ILE A 188 0.22 18.35 -4.26
CA ILE A 188 0.54 17.02 -3.72
C ILE A 188 0.97 16.07 -4.84
N ALA A 189 0.25 16.07 -5.96
CA ALA A 189 0.57 15.32 -7.17
C ALA A 189 1.96 15.66 -7.72
N GLN A 190 2.26 16.96 -7.86
CA GLN A 190 3.54 17.46 -8.34
C GLN A 190 4.69 17.05 -7.41
N ASN A 191 4.52 17.20 -6.10
CA ASN A 191 5.53 16.80 -5.12
C ASN A 191 5.85 15.30 -5.17
N ALA A 192 4.84 14.44 -5.29
CA ALA A 192 5.05 12.99 -5.41
C ALA A 192 5.77 12.60 -6.71
N GLN A 193 5.44 13.26 -7.82
CA GLN A 193 6.11 13.05 -9.11
C GLN A 193 7.57 13.55 -9.09
N VAL A 194 7.87 14.67 -8.43
CA VAL A 194 9.25 15.13 -8.22
C VAL A 194 10.04 14.12 -7.39
N ALA A 195 9.44 13.59 -6.32
CA ALA A 195 10.08 12.55 -5.49
C ALA A 195 10.38 11.26 -6.29
N LEU A 196 9.50 10.88 -7.23
CA LEU A 196 9.78 9.78 -8.17
C LEU A 196 11.04 10.06 -9.00
N VAL A 197 11.16 11.26 -9.57
CA VAL A 197 12.34 11.68 -10.36
C VAL A 197 13.60 11.64 -9.50
N ASP A 198 13.54 12.15 -8.28
CA ASP A 198 14.67 12.13 -7.34
C ASP A 198 15.12 10.71 -7.00
N SER A 199 14.16 9.79 -6.81
CA SER A 199 14.46 8.39 -6.55
C SER A 199 15.11 7.71 -7.77
N LEU A 200 14.64 7.99 -8.98
CA LEU A 200 15.26 7.51 -10.24
C LEU A 200 16.71 7.99 -10.39
N VAL A 201 16.96 9.27 -10.10
CA VAL A 201 18.31 9.87 -10.14
C VAL A 201 19.21 9.24 -9.08
N THR A 202 18.74 9.17 -7.83
CA THR A 202 19.50 8.61 -6.69
C THR A 202 19.88 7.15 -6.94
N LYS A 203 19.00 6.38 -7.58
CA LYS A 203 19.23 4.97 -7.92
C LYS A 203 20.02 4.78 -9.24
N GLY A 204 20.42 5.85 -9.92
CA GLY A 204 21.21 5.79 -11.16
C GLY A 204 20.50 5.07 -12.30
N ILE A 205 19.18 5.26 -12.43
CA ILE A 205 18.39 4.58 -13.46
C ILE A 205 18.52 5.30 -14.81
N ASN A 206 18.78 4.55 -15.88
CA ASN A 206 18.77 5.10 -17.23
C ASN A 206 17.32 5.28 -17.71
N ALA A 207 16.72 6.42 -17.39
CA ALA A 207 15.34 6.73 -17.74
C ALA A 207 15.22 8.00 -18.59
N ARG A 208 14.20 8.04 -19.45
CA ARG A 208 13.68 9.27 -20.06
C ARG A 208 12.29 9.55 -19.54
N ILE A 209 12.02 10.81 -19.22
CA ILE A 209 10.74 11.23 -18.63
C ILE A 209 10.08 12.24 -19.54
N GLY A 210 8.82 11.99 -19.87
CA GLY A 210 7.92 12.93 -20.54
C GLY A 210 6.80 13.37 -19.61
N VAL A 211 6.29 14.58 -19.81
CA VAL A 211 5.24 15.17 -18.97
C VAL A 211 4.07 15.60 -19.85
N VAL A 212 2.88 15.12 -19.51
CA VAL A 212 1.61 15.43 -20.16
C VAL A 212 0.63 15.95 -19.12
N GLN A 213 -0.05 17.04 -19.46
CA GLN A 213 -1.15 17.60 -18.68
C GLN A 213 -2.46 17.42 -19.46
N PHE A 214 -3.56 17.15 -18.76
CA PHE A 214 -4.89 17.14 -19.37
C PHE A 214 -5.94 17.85 -18.49
N GLY A 215 -6.98 18.35 -19.13
CA GLY A 215 -8.20 18.93 -18.57
C GLY A 215 -9.33 18.55 -19.53
N GLY A 216 -10.03 19.53 -20.11
CA GLY A 216 -10.95 19.26 -21.24
C GLY A 216 -10.24 18.77 -22.52
N LEU A 217 -8.99 19.21 -22.70
CA LEU A 217 -8.04 18.80 -23.74
C LEU A 217 -6.76 18.23 -23.11
N SER A 218 -5.81 17.78 -23.92
CA SER A 218 -4.51 17.30 -23.45
C SER A 218 -3.34 17.95 -24.21
N LYS A 219 -2.21 18.15 -23.52
CA LYS A 219 -1.00 18.74 -24.11
C LYS A 219 0.26 18.09 -23.55
N GLN A 220 1.26 17.91 -24.42
CA GLN A 220 2.62 17.58 -23.99
C GLN A 220 3.29 18.83 -23.44
N LYS A 221 3.68 18.77 -22.16
CA LYS A 221 4.48 19.81 -21.50
C LYS A 221 5.97 19.61 -21.78
N LEU A 222 6.41 18.35 -21.76
CA LEU A 222 7.80 17.97 -21.99
C LEU A 222 7.87 16.65 -22.76
N ALA A 223 8.69 16.61 -23.81
CA ALA A 223 9.01 15.37 -24.52
C ALA A 223 9.91 14.46 -23.67
N LEU A 224 10.07 13.19 -24.07
CA LEU A 224 10.97 12.26 -23.39
C LEU A 224 12.38 12.84 -23.28
N THR A 225 12.80 13.11 -22.05
CA THR A 225 14.06 13.78 -21.72
C THR A 225 14.88 12.88 -20.80
N ALA A 226 16.15 12.61 -21.14
CA ALA A 226 17.01 11.68 -20.40
C ALA A 226 17.53 12.27 -19.08
N ILE A 227 17.46 11.49 -18.00
CA ILE A 227 17.97 11.92 -16.69
C ILE A 227 19.47 11.69 -16.51
N LEU A 228 20.07 10.82 -17.32
CA LEU A 228 21.51 10.56 -17.36
C LEU A 228 22.11 11.02 -18.68
N ASN A 229 23.40 11.38 -18.65
CA ASN A 229 24.24 11.57 -19.82
C ASN A 229 24.65 10.22 -20.43
N GLU A 230 25.26 10.25 -21.62
CA GLU A 230 25.78 9.05 -22.29
C GLU A 230 26.84 8.31 -21.46
N ASP A 231 27.57 9.03 -20.60
CA ASP A 231 28.57 8.48 -19.68
C ASP A 231 27.97 7.91 -18.38
N GLY A 232 26.64 7.92 -18.23
CA GLY A 232 25.92 7.43 -17.07
C GLY A 232 25.88 8.39 -15.87
N THR A 233 26.50 9.57 -15.96
CA THR A 233 26.39 10.60 -14.92
C THR A 233 25.03 11.33 -15.01
N THR A 234 24.56 11.91 -13.91
CA THR A 234 23.29 12.67 -13.91
C THR A 234 23.36 13.89 -14.81
N ASN A 235 22.38 14.05 -15.69
CA ASN A 235 22.19 15.27 -16.47
C ASN A 235 21.33 16.27 -15.68
N THR A 236 21.98 17.10 -14.86
CA THR A 236 21.29 18.03 -13.94
C THR A 236 20.37 18.99 -14.68
N THR A 237 20.78 19.50 -15.85
CA THR A 237 19.94 20.40 -16.67
C THR A 237 18.64 19.75 -17.12
N ASN A 238 18.70 18.49 -17.56
CA ASN A 238 17.52 17.74 -17.95
C ASN A 238 16.63 17.40 -16.75
N VAL A 239 17.23 16.99 -15.63
CA VAL A 239 16.49 16.72 -14.39
C VAL A 239 15.74 17.96 -13.91
N ASP A 240 16.40 19.13 -13.93
CA ASP A 240 15.77 20.41 -13.58
C ASP A 240 14.64 20.77 -14.54
N ALA A 241 14.82 20.54 -15.85
CA ALA A 241 13.77 20.76 -16.84
C ALA A 241 12.56 19.83 -16.65
N ILE A 242 12.78 18.57 -16.28
CA ILE A 242 11.72 17.61 -15.95
C ILE A 242 10.94 18.07 -14.71
N LYS A 243 11.64 18.42 -13.63
CA LYS A 243 11.00 18.92 -12.40
C LYS A 243 10.25 20.23 -12.64
N ALA A 244 10.82 21.13 -13.44
CA ALA A 244 10.15 22.38 -13.82
C ALA A 244 8.88 22.12 -14.66
N ALA A 245 8.89 21.12 -15.54
CA ALA A 245 7.71 20.73 -16.30
C ALA A 245 6.62 20.11 -15.41
N ILE A 246 6.99 19.31 -14.40
CA ILE A 246 6.07 18.75 -13.40
C ILE A 246 5.45 19.87 -12.57
N ASN A 247 6.28 20.76 -12.00
CA ASN A 247 5.84 21.84 -11.11
C ASN A 247 5.17 23.01 -11.85
N ALA A 248 5.14 22.99 -13.18
CA ALA A 248 4.49 24.03 -13.94
C ALA A 248 2.98 24.02 -13.70
N GLY A 249 2.39 25.20 -13.54
CA GLY A 249 0.95 25.35 -13.54
C GLY A 249 0.30 24.85 -14.84
N LYS A 250 -1.03 24.80 -14.81
CA LYS A 250 -1.88 24.39 -15.93
C LYS A 250 -1.48 25.08 -17.24
N MET A 251 -1.26 24.31 -18.29
CA MET A 251 -0.99 24.87 -19.63
C MET A 251 -2.19 25.64 -20.19
N ASP A 252 -1.90 26.80 -20.78
CA ASP A 252 -2.90 27.63 -21.46
C ASP A 252 -3.70 26.81 -22.47
N GLY A 253 -5.02 26.96 -22.44
CA GLY A 253 -5.95 26.33 -23.36
C GLY A 253 -6.13 24.82 -23.20
N LEU A 254 -5.82 24.25 -22.02
CA LEU A 254 -6.27 22.90 -21.66
C LEU A 254 -7.79 22.80 -21.48
N ASP A 255 -8.47 23.92 -21.20
CA ASP A 255 -9.92 23.99 -21.06
C ASP A 255 -10.59 24.72 -22.23
N SER A 256 -9.88 24.91 -23.35
CA SER A 256 -10.43 25.60 -24.53
C SER A 256 -11.15 24.65 -25.49
N ASN A 257 -11.66 23.51 -25.00
CA ASN A 257 -12.55 22.65 -25.77
C ASN A 257 -13.91 23.33 -25.99
N SER A 258 -14.59 22.90 -27.03
CA SER A 258 -15.96 23.31 -27.35
C SER A 258 -16.86 22.09 -27.22
N ILE A 259 -17.49 21.91 -26.06
CA ILE A 259 -18.43 20.82 -25.85
C ILE A 259 -19.69 21.10 -26.69
N ASP A 260 -19.89 20.35 -27.76
CA ASP A 260 -21.01 20.52 -28.69
C ASP A 260 -22.08 19.43 -28.57
N SER A 261 -21.77 18.38 -27.79
CA SER A 261 -22.55 17.17 -27.59
C SER A 261 -22.51 16.68 -26.12
N GLY A 262 -23.59 16.06 -25.67
CA GLY A 262 -23.74 15.58 -24.30
C GLY A 262 -24.34 16.59 -23.31
N TYR A 263 -24.18 16.32 -22.02
CA TYR A 263 -24.85 17.04 -20.94
C TYR A 263 -24.37 18.49 -20.76
N TRP A 264 -23.06 18.69 -20.82
CA TRP A 264 -22.42 19.99 -20.56
C TRP A 264 -22.26 20.84 -21.83
N LYS A 265 -23.13 20.62 -22.83
CA LYS A 265 -23.10 21.33 -24.12
C LYS A 265 -23.04 22.85 -23.93
N GLY A 266 -22.13 23.49 -24.65
CA GLY A 266 -21.85 24.93 -24.58
C GLY A 266 -20.88 25.33 -23.46
N SER A 267 -20.40 24.37 -22.67
CA SER A 267 -19.37 24.57 -21.65
C SER A 267 -17.98 24.23 -22.18
N SER A 268 -16.96 24.53 -21.39
CA SER A 268 -15.55 24.22 -21.66
C SER A 268 -14.87 23.72 -20.38
N GLY A 269 -13.69 23.11 -20.50
CA GLY A 269 -13.01 22.44 -19.40
C GLY A 269 -13.45 20.98 -19.21
N GLY A 270 -13.33 20.49 -17.98
CA GLY A 270 -13.66 19.12 -17.59
C GLY A 270 -12.44 18.22 -17.40
N THR A 271 -12.69 16.92 -17.26
CA THR A 271 -11.70 15.87 -17.00
C THR A 271 -11.77 14.85 -18.14
N ASN A 272 -10.86 14.99 -19.11
CA ASN A 272 -10.79 14.18 -20.32
C ASN A 272 -9.62 13.19 -20.28
N ILE A 273 -9.84 12.09 -19.57
CA ILE A 273 -8.85 11.01 -19.45
C ILE A 273 -8.55 10.39 -20.81
N GLU A 274 -9.53 10.29 -21.73
CA GLU A 274 -9.29 9.75 -23.06
C GLU A 274 -8.23 10.57 -23.82
N ALA A 275 -8.37 11.89 -23.87
CA ALA A 275 -7.39 12.77 -24.49
C ALA A 275 -6.02 12.65 -23.80
N GLY A 276 -6.01 12.60 -22.45
CA GLY A 276 -4.79 12.37 -21.67
C GLY A 276 -4.05 11.10 -22.09
N LEU A 277 -4.75 9.97 -22.23
CA LEU A 277 -4.21 8.70 -22.70
C LEU A 277 -3.66 8.79 -24.14
N ILE A 278 -4.38 9.47 -25.04
CA ILE A 278 -3.95 9.67 -26.43
C ILE A 278 -2.64 10.47 -26.47
N GLN A 279 -2.56 11.59 -25.75
CA GLN A 279 -1.37 12.44 -25.75
C GLN A 279 -0.20 11.81 -24.98
N GLY A 280 -0.51 11.07 -23.91
CA GLY A 280 0.45 10.19 -23.22
C GLY A 280 1.08 9.21 -24.20
N ASN A 281 0.28 8.51 -24.99
CA ASN A 281 0.75 7.55 -25.98
C ASN A 281 1.62 8.22 -27.07
N LYS A 282 1.19 9.37 -27.60
CA LYS A 282 1.98 10.16 -28.58
C LYS A 282 3.33 10.59 -28.01
N THR A 283 3.37 10.94 -26.72
CA THR A 283 4.60 11.36 -26.02
C THR A 283 5.54 10.19 -25.77
N LEU A 284 4.99 9.03 -25.43
CA LEU A 284 5.73 7.80 -25.13
C LEU A 284 6.27 7.11 -26.40
N TYR A 285 5.59 7.31 -27.54
CA TYR A 285 5.96 6.81 -28.87
C TYR A 285 6.09 7.94 -29.90
N PRO A 286 7.05 8.87 -29.74
CA PRO A 286 7.21 9.97 -30.67
C PRO A 286 7.70 9.44 -32.03
N LYS A 287 7.27 10.05 -33.15
CA LYS A 287 7.54 9.54 -34.52
C LYS A 287 9.01 9.24 -34.84
N ARG A 288 9.95 9.97 -34.24
CA ARG A 288 11.40 9.77 -34.46
C ARG A 288 11.99 8.61 -33.66
N ASP A 289 11.21 8.05 -32.74
CA ASP A 289 11.65 7.06 -31.77
C ASP A 289 10.56 6.01 -31.47
N SER A 290 9.57 5.90 -32.37
CA SER A 290 8.41 5.01 -32.21
C SER A 290 8.77 3.52 -32.36
N GLY A 291 10.02 3.23 -32.74
CA GLY A 291 10.60 1.89 -32.80
C GLY A 291 11.59 1.58 -31.66
N SER A 292 11.76 2.48 -30.69
CA SER A 292 12.59 2.18 -29.51
C SER A 292 11.98 1.01 -28.73
N ALA A 293 12.82 0.02 -28.46
CA ALA A 293 12.47 -1.19 -27.71
C ALA A 293 12.67 -1.01 -26.19
N ASN A 294 12.80 0.24 -25.74
CA ASN A 294 12.78 0.59 -24.32
C ASN A 294 11.50 0.07 -23.67
N GLN A 295 11.59 -0.34 -22.41
CA GLN A 295 10.41 -0.60 -21.59
C GLN A 295 9.70 0.74 -21.35
N LYS A 296 8.38 0.76 -21.55
CA LYS A 296 7.57 1.98 -21.59
C LYS A 296 6.54 1.95 -20.48
N PHE A 297 6.48 3.03 -19.72
CA PHE A 297 5.59 3.19 -18.58
C PHE A 297 4.77 4.46 -18.77
N MET A 298 3.46 4.33 -18.65
CA MET A 298 2.57 5.47 -18.53
C MET A 298 1.99 5.47 -17.12
N ILE A 299 2.14 6.59 -16.41
CA ILE A 299 1.57 6.76 -15.07
C ILE A 299 0.50 7.83 -15.16
N LEU A 300 -0.76 7.42 -15.07
CA LEU A 300 -1.94 8.29 -15.11
C LEU A 300 -2.36 8.63 -13.67
N LEU A 301 -2.48 9.92 -13.37
CA LEU A 301 -2.94 10.43 -12.08
C LEU A 301 -4.18 11.31 -12.29
N SER A 302 -5.26 11.00 -11.58
CA SER A 302 -6.55 11.71 -11.69
C SER A 302 -7.28 11.71 -10.36
N ASP A 303 -7.99 12.80 -10.02
CA ASP A 303 -8.73 12.92 -8.75
C ASP A 303 -10.24 12.64 -8.86
N GLY A 304 -10.74 12.43 -10.07
CA GLY A 304 -12.16 12.35 -10.33
C GLY A 304 -12.53 11.45 -11.51
N GLN A 305 -13.83 11.12 -11.54
CA GLN A 305 -14.51 10.47 -12.65
C GLN A 305 -14.41 11.37 -13.90
N PRO A 306 -14.02 10.83 -15.07
CA PRO A 306 -14.01 11.63 -16.29
C PRO A 306 -15.42 12.10 -16.64
N ASN A 307 -15.56 13.32 -17.14
CA ASN A 307 -16.86 13.90 -17.55
C ASN A 307 -16.84 14.47 -18.98
N VAL A 308 -15.68 14.48 -19.63
CA VAL A 308 -15.46 14.89 -21.02
C VAL A 308 -14.69 13.79 -21.75
N TYR A 309 -14.98 13.59 -23.02
CA TYR A 309 -14.30 12.61 -23.87
C TYR A 309 -14.23 13.09 -25.32
N SER A 310 -13.68 12.26 -26.21
CA SER A 310 -13.19 12.64 -27.54
C SER A 310 -11.89 13.44 -27.47
N GLU A 311 -11.01 13.25 -28.46
CA GLU A 311 -9.66 13.83 -28.44
C GLU A 311 -9.65 15.37 -28.41
N ASP A 312 -10.65 15.97 -29.05
CA ASP A 312 -10.93 17.41 -29.11
C ASP A 312 -11.87 17.91 -28.00
N GLY A 313 -12.28 17.03 -27.09
CA GLY A 313 -13.13 17.37 -25.94
C GLY A 313 -14.53 17.86 -26.31
N SER A 314 -15.07 17.40 -27.45
CA SER A 314 -16.38 17.80 -27.97
C SER A 314 -17.56 17.20 -27.21
N ASP A 315 -17.35 16.04 -26.57
CA ASP A 315 -18.42 15.28 -25.94
C ASP A 315 -18.33 15.28 -24.41
N SER A 316 -19.48 15.17 -23.75
CA SER A 316 -19.57 15.20 -22.29
C SER A 316 -20.60 14.22 -21.72
N SER A 317 -20.38 13.78 -20.48
CA SER A 317 -21.25 12.84 -19.75
C SER A 317 -21.64 13.44 -18.40
N GLU A 318 -22.93 13.41 -18.06
CA GLU A 318 -23.45 13.95 -16.79
C GLU A 318 -22.87 13.20 -15.59
N ASP A 319 -22.98 11.88 -15.62
CA ASP A 319 -22.52 10.94 -14.59
C ASP A 319 -21.08 10.45 -14.79
N GLY A 320 -20.43 10.88 -15.88
CA GLY A 320 -19.12 10.42 -16.29
C GLY A 320 -19.05 8.99 -16.88
N GLY A 321 -20.17 8.27 -17.03
CA GLY A 321 -20.19 6.88 -17.49
C GLY A 321 -19.73 6.71 -18.95
N TYR A 322 -20.21 7.56 -19.86
CA TYR A 322 -19.77 7.52 -21.26
C TYR A 322 -18.30 7.92 -21.42
N ALA A 323 -17.86 8.92 -20.66
CA ALA A 323 -16.47 9.38 -20.68
C ALA A 323 -15.51 8.30 -20.13
N ALA A 324 -15.90 7.59 -19.07
CA ALA A 324 -15.17 6.45 -18.54
C ALA A 324 -15.08 5.31 -19.58
N THR A 325 -16.20 4.97 -20.21
CA THR A 325 -16.23 3.94 -21.26
C THR A 325 -15.29 4.28 -22.42
N ALA A 326 -15.26 5.55 -22.84
CA ALA A 326 -14.36 6.03 -23.88
C ALA A 326 -12.88 5.91 -23.47
N ALA A 327 -12.54 6.32 -22.24
CA ALA A 327 -11.21 6.20 -21.68
C ALA A 327 -10.75 4.73 -21.57
N GLU A 328 -11.58 3.83 -21.06
CA GLU A 328 -11.29 2.39 -20.97
C GLU A 328 -11.07 1.75 -22.34
N LYS A 329 -11.92 2.08 -23.32
CA LYS A 329 -11.77 1.62 -24.71
C LYS A 329 -10.46 2.11 -25.32
N ARG A 330 -10.08 3.37 -25.06
CA ARG A 330 -8.81 3.93 -25.51
C ARG A 330 -7.61 3.24 -24.86
N ALA A 331 -7.64 3.06 -23.55
CA ALA A 331 -6.61 2.34 -22.80
C ALA A 331 -6.44 0.92 -23.34
N THR A 332 -7.54 0.20 -23.57
CA THR A 332 -7.55 -1.14 -24.18
C THR A 332 -6.90 -1.13 -25.56
N THR A 333 -7.20 -0.13 -26.39
CA THR A 333 -6.59 0.02 -27.72
C THR A 333 -5.08 0.22 -27.62
N ILE A 334 -4.61 1.07 -26.70
CA ILE A 334 -3.18 1.33 -26.46
C ILE A 334 -2.50 0.04 -25.97
N LYS A 335 -3.04 -0.61 -24.94
CA LYS A 335 -2.52 -1.88 -24.39
C LYS A 335 -2.41 -2.97 -25.46
N ASN A 336 -3.43 -3.10 -26.31
CA ASN A 336 -3.41 -4.05 -27.42
C ASN A 336 -2.41 -3.70 -28.52
N SER A 337 -2.09 -2.43 -28.71
CA SER A 337 -1.10 -1.96 -29.69
C SER A 337 0.35 -2.17 -29.21
N HIS A 338 0.56 -2.28 -27.89
CA HIS A 338 1.88 -2.33 -27.26
C HIS A 338 2.03 -3.49 -26.27
N LYS A 339 1.75 -4.73 -26.69
CA LYS A 339 1.59 -5.87 -25.76
C LYS A 339 2.84 -6.28 -24.96
N THR A 340 4.03 -5.95 -25.43
CA THR A 340 5.27 -6.59 -24.96
C THR A 340 6.18 -5.70 -24.13
N ASN A 341 6.05 -4.37 -24.26
CA ASN A 341 6.97 -3.42 -23.63
C ASN A 341 6.26 -2.20 -23.02
N PHE A 342 4.97 -2.33 -22.68
CA PHE A 342 4.17 -1.24 -22.15
C PHE A 342 3.43 -1.64 -20.87
N GLU A 343 3.52 -0.78 -19.86
CA GLU A 343 2.70 -0.86 -18.67
C GLU A 343 2.01 0.47 -18.38
N LEU A 344 0.72 0.40 -18.04
CA LEU A 344 -0.11 1.54 -17.66
C LEU A 344 -0.46 1.42 -16.17
N TYR A 345 0.05 2.36 -15.40
CA TYR A 345 -0.24 2.55 -13.99
C TYR A 345 -1.30 3.64 -13.85
N THR A 346 -2.27 3.43 -12.96
CA THR A 346 -3.28 4.45 -12.65
C THR A 346 -3.31 4.72 -11.16
N VAL A 347 -3.47 5.98 -10.81
CA VAL A 347 -3.57 6.43 -9.43
C VAL A 347 -4.82 7.30 -9.30
N GLY A 348 -5.82 6.79 -8.58
CA GLY A 348 -7.01 7.54 -8.19
C GLY A 348 -6.72 8.33 -6.92
N PHE A 349 -6.90 9.64 -6.96
CA PHE A 349 -6.56 10.51 -5.85
C PHE A 349 -7.80 11.10 -5.19
N THR A 350 -7.95 10.96 -3.87
CA THR A 350 -9.07 11.48 -3.05
C THR A 350 -10.47 10.95 -3.36
N THR A 351 -10.68 10.38 -4.55
CA THR A 351 -11.93 9.74 -4.98
C THR A 351 -11.60 8.38 -5.57
N ASN A 352 -12.32 7.33 -5.15
CA ASN A 352 -12.21 6.03 -5.80
C ASN A 352 -12.93 6.09 -7.15
N VAL A 353 -12.18 5.97 -8.24
CA VAL A 353 -12.69 6.07 -9.61
C VAL A 353 -12.62 4.69 -10.25
N GLU A 354 -13.77 4.01 -10.35
CA GLU A 354 -13.84 2.61 -10.77
C GLU A 354 -13.15 2.36 -12.11
N CYS A 355 -13.31 3.27 -13.08
CA CYS A 355 -12.74 3.11 -14.41
C CYS A 355 -11.20 3.13 -14.45
N LEU A 356 -10.54 3.73 -13.45
CA LEU A 356 -9.07 3.74 -13.39
C LEU A 356 -8.49 2.33 -13.22
N SER A 357 -9.21 1.45 -12.53
CA SER A 357 -8.82 0.05 -12.37
C SER A 357 -8.85 -0.72 -13.70
N ASN A 358 -9.85 -0.45 -14.56
CA ASN A 358 -10.00 -1.04 -15.90
C ASN A 358 -8.99 -0.45 -16.91
N ILE A 359 -8.60 0.81 -16.71
CA ILE A 359 -7.59 1.48 -17.53
C ILE A 359 -6.20 0.87 -17.29
N ALA A 360 -5.82 0.58 -16.03
CA ALA A 360 -4.54 -0.02 -15.66
C ALA A 360 -4.23 -1.31 -16.45
N SER A 361 -2.94 -1.63 -16.60
CA SER A 361 -2.53 -2.87 -17.29
C SER A 361 -3.05 -4.14 -16.60
N SER A 362 -3.11 -4.12 -15.27
CA SER A 362 -3.67 -5.17 -14.42
C SER A 362 -4.08 -4.56 -13.08
N SER A 363 -4.85 -5.31 -12.28
CA SER A 363 -5.43 -4.80 -11.03
C SER A 363 -4.39 -4.37 -9.98
N ASP A 364 -3.20 -4.99 -9.99
CA ASP A 364 -2.07 -4.64 -9.12
C ASP A 364 -1.36 -3.33 -9.54
N LYS A 365 -1.71 -2.77 -10.71
CA LYS A 365 -1.17 -1.51 -11.24
C LYS A 365 -2.11 -0.32 -11.04
N TYR A 366 -3.24 -0.56 -10.39
CA TYR A 366 -4.15 0.48 -9.90
C TYR A 366 -3.87 0.77 -8.44
N TYR A 367 -3.75 2.05 -8.12
CA TYR A 367 -3.58 2.53 -6.76
C TYR A 367 -4.64 3.57 -6.42
N TYR A 368 -5.05 3.58 -5.16
CA TYR A 368 -5.90 4.61 -4.59
C TYR A 368 -5.14 5.33 -3.49
N ALA A 369 -5.12 6.66 -3.54
CA ALA A 369 -4.35 7.51 -2.63
C ALA A 369 -5.27 8.51 -1.91
N VAL A 370 -5.08 8.66 -0.60
CA VAL A 370 -5.74 9.71 0.20
C VAL A 370 -4.65 10.61 0.79
N GLY A 371 -4.51 11.84 0.28
CA GLY A 371 -3.53 12.80 0.80
C GLY A 371 -2.08 12.32 0.70
N ALA A 372 -1.40 12.13 1.85
CA ALA A 372 0.03 11.92 1.96
C ALA A 372 0.55 10.57 1.40
N ASP A 373 -0.34 9.61 1.10
CA ASP A 373 0.01 8.28 0.60
C ASP A 373 0.62 8.29 -0.82
N LEU A 374 0.53 9.41 -1.53
CA LEU A 374 0.94 9.47 -2.93
C LEU A 374 2.44 9.19 -3.10
N GLY A 375 3.28 9.70 -2.20
CA GLY A 375 4.73 9.44 -2.24
C GLY A 375 5.08 7.95 -2.08
N SER A 376 4.38 7.22 -1.21
CA SER A 376 4.62 5.78 -0.99
C SER A 376 4.15 4.95 -2.19
N ILE A 377 3.02 5.34 -2.81
CA ILE A 377 2.51 4.71 -4.04
C ILE A 377 3.49 4.88 -5.19
N PHE A 378 3.99 6.08 -5.43
CA PHE A 378 4.99 6.30 -6.48
C PHE A 378 6.29 5.52 -6.22
N ASN A 379 6.69 5.36 -4.96
CA ASN A 379 7.83 4.50 -4.61
C ASN A 379 7.53 3.01 -4.87
N ASN A 380 6.32 2.53 -4.61
CA ASN A 380 5.91 1.16 -4.93
C ASN A 380 5.89 0.92 -6.45
N ILE A 381 5.36 1.88 -7.22
CA ILE A 381 5.40 1.87 -8.69
C ILE A 381 6.85 1.79 -9.15
N LEU A 382 7.72 2.66 -8.62
CA LEU A 382 9.13 2.63 -8.96
C LEU A 382 9.76 1.27 -8.68
N ASN A 383 9.55 0.72 -7.48
CA ASN A 383 10.07 -0.60 -7.13
C ASN A 383 9.59 -1.66 -8.12
N SER A 384 8.34 -1.61 -8.61
CA SER A 384 7.87 -2.56 -9.62
C SER A 384 8.53 -2.40 -11.00
N ILE A 385 9.11 -1.22 -11.29
CA ILE A 385 9.74 -0.87 -12.57
C ILE A 385 11.25 -1.18 -12.60
N LEU A 386 11.91 -1.24 -11.45
CA LEU A 386 13.38 -1.40 -11.36
C LEU A 386 13.83 -2.83 -11.69
N TRP A 387 14.85 -2.98 -12.53
CA TRP A 387 15.46 -4.28 -12.83
C TRP A 387 16.47 -4.64 -11.71
N VAL A 388 16.25 -5.76 -11.04
CA VAL A 388 16.95 -6.21 -9.83
C VAL A 388 18.23 -6.96 -10.16
N ILE A 389 18.16 -7.89 -11.11
CA ILE A 389 19.25 -8.79 -11.51
C ILE A 389 19.05 -9.29 -12.94
N ASN A 390 20.15 -9.52 -13.67
CA ASN A 390 20.14 -10.19 -14.97
C ASN A 390 20.61 -11.64 -14.83
N ASN A 391 19.92 -12.58 -15.49
CA ASN A 391 20.25 -14.02 -15.53
C ASN A 391 20.59 -14.61 -14.14
N GLY A 392 19.80 -14.28 -13.13
CA GLY A 392 20.10 -14.70 -11.76
C GLY A 392 19.79 -16.16 -11.53
N THR A 393 20.70 -16.87 -10.88
CA THR A 393 20.51 -18.24 -10.39
C THR A 393 20.76 -18.28 -8.89
N VAL A 394 19.78 -18.77 -8.14
CA VAL A 394 19.92 -19.15 -6.74
C VAL A 394 20.18 -20.64 -6.66
N THR A 395 21.25 -21.03 -5.97
CA THR A 395 21.49 -22.41 -5.55
C THR A 395 21.29 -22.49 -4.06
N ASP A 396 20.32 -23.30 -3.63
CA ASP A 396 19.94 -23.47 -2.24
C ASP A 396 20.06 -24.94 -1.85
N ILE A 397 20.94 -25.23 -0.90
CA ILE A 397 21.28 -26.60 -0.46
C ILE A 397 20.67 -26.80 0.93
N MET A 398 19.84 -27.83 1.11
CA MET A 398 19.22 -28.14 2.39
C MET A 398 20.28 -28.55 3.43
N GLY A 399 19.96 -28.36 4.70
CA GLY A 399 20.82 -28.85 5.78
C GLY A 399 20.84 -30.38 5.84
N GLY A 400 21.93 -30.99 6.28
CA GLY A 400 22.08 -32.45 6.28
C GLY A 400 21.12 -33.27 7.17
N MET A 401 20.18 -32.61 7.88
CA MET A 401 19.12 -33.25 8.68
C MET A 401 17.74 -32.69 8.29
N VAL A 402 17.60 -32.22 7.05
CA VAL A 402 16.44 -31.46 6.58
C VAL A 402 16.04 -31.98 5.21
N ASP A 403 14.84 -32.52 5.14
CA ASP A 403 14.26 -33.05 3.92
C ASP A 403 13.43 -31.97 3.23
N LEU A 404 13.62 -31.80 1.92
CA LEU A 404 12.71 -31.02 1.08
C LEU A 404 11.42 -31.83 0.88
N ILE A 405 10.29 -31.32 1.36
CA ILE A 405 8.98 -32.00 1.26
C ILE A 405 8.06 -31.37 0.20
N THR A 406 8.44 -30.23 -0.37
CA THR A 406 7.75 -29.65 -1.51
C THR A 406 8.25 -30.27 -2.80
N GLU A 407 7.34 -30.92 -3.53
CA GLU A 407 7.60 -31.39 -4.88
C GLU A 407 7.94 -30.22 -5.81
N GLN A 408 8.79 -30.45 -6.83
CA GLN A 408 9.23 -29.38 -7.73
C GLN A 408 8.06 -28.61 -8.37
N SER A 409 6.93 -29.28 -8.68
CA SER A 409 5.74 -28.64 -9.25
C SER A 409 5.03 -27.68 -8.31
N ASP A 410 5.27 -27.81 -7.01
CA ASP A 410 4.55 -27.12 -5.94
C ASP A 410 5.39 -26.00 -5.32
N ILE A 411 6.66 -25.86 -5.74
CA ILE A 411 7.50 -24.72 -5.37
C ILE A 411 6.90 -23.46 -6.01
N SER A 412 6.49 -22.51 -5.17
CA SER A 412 5.97 -21.24 -5.62
C SER A 412 7.12 -20.27 -5.86
N TYR A 413 7.09 -19.55 -6.99
CA TYR A 413 8.04 -18.48 -7.24
C TYR A 413 7.41 -17.36 -8.05
N THR A 414 7.94 -16.15 -7.88
CA THR A 414 7.55 -14.98 -8.67
C THR A 414 8.78 -14.21 -9.13
N PRO A 415 8.78 -13.64 -10.34
CA PRO A 415 7.77 -13.80 -11.40
C PRO A 415 7.80 -15.21 -12.01
N THR A 416 6.67 -15.69 -12.55
CA THR A 416 6.58 -16.98 -13.29
C THR A 416 6.76 -16.83 -14.79
N SER A 417 6.69 -15.60 -15.30
CA SER A 417 6.95 -15.29 -16.70
C SER A 417 7.61 -13.93 -16.82
N LEU A 418 8.51 -13.81 -17.80
CA LEU A 418 9.17 -12.57 -18.18
C LEU A 418 8.71 -12.16 -19.57
N ASN A 419 8.36 -10.88 -19.71
CA ASN A 419 7.95 -10.31 -20.98
C ASN A 419 9.13 -10.23 -21.94
N SER A 420 8.92 -10.72 -23.16
CA SER A 420 9.90 -10.55 -24.23
C SER A 420 10.01 -9.07 -24.61
N THR A 421 11.22 -8.53 -24.60
CA THR A 421 11.49 -7.19 -25.13
C THR A 421 11.96 -7.33 -26.57
N SER A 422 11.57 -6.42 -27.45
CA SER A 422 11.97 -6.46 -28.86
C SER A 422 13.45 -6.13 -29.09
N SER A 423 14.16 -5.61 -28.06
CA SER A 423 15.60 -5.30 -28.05
C SER A 423 16.48 -6.43 -27.57
N LEU A 424 15.93 -7.41 -26.87
CA LEU A 424 16.71 -8.49 -26.26
C LEU A 424 16.28 -9.84 -26.84
N PRO A 425 17.18 -10.83 -26.84
CA PRO A 425 16.79 -12.20 -27.12
C PRO A 425 15.60 -12.60 -26.23
N THR A 426 14.72 -13.47 -26.75
CA THR A 426 13.61 -14.04 -25.98
C THR A 426 14.11 -14.43 -24.59
N PRO A 427 13.57 -13.83 -23.52
CA PRO A 427 14.13 -13.99 -22.19
C PRO A 427 13.98 -15.43 -21.75
N THR A 428 15.05 -15.96 -21.15
CA THR A 428 14.97 -17.20 -20.40
C THR A 428 13.93 -17.00 -19.30
N GLN A 429 12.89 -17.83 -19.34
CA GLN A 429 11.81 -17.74 -18.38
C GLN A 429 12.30 -18.23 -17.00
N PRO A 430 11.72 -17.70 -15.92
CA PRO A 430 12.03 -18.16 -14.57
C PRO A 430 11.66 -19.65 -14.46
N SER A 431 12.49 -20.42 -13.77
CA SER A 431 12.26 -21.85 -13.61
C SER A 431 12.92 -22.36 -12.34
N VAL A 432 12.42 -23.47 -11.84
CA VAL A 432 12.98 -24.16 -10.68
C VAL A 432 13.26 -25.62 -11.05
N SER A 433 14.38 -26.13 -10.56
CA SER A 433 14.74 -27.54 -10.66
C SER A 433 15.23 -28.05 -9.32
N VAL A 434 14.83 -29.26 -8.97
CA VAL A 434 15.28 -29.95 -7.76
C VAL A 434 16.25 -31.06 -8.15
N SER A 435 17.40 -31.14 -7.48
CA SER A 435 18.39 -32.21 -7.67
C SER A 435 18.88 -32.69 -6.32
N GLY A 436 18.34 -33.83 -5.86
CA GLY A 436 18.56 -34.30 -4.49
C GLY A 436 18.12 -33.23 -3.48
N ASP A 437 19.01 -32.88 -2.56
CA ASP A 437 18.77 -31.91 -1.49
C ASP A 437 19.07 -30.46 -1.91
N SER A 438 19.08 -30.17 -3.21
CA SER A 438 19.33 -28.83 -3.73
C SER A 438 18.20 -28.33 -4.63
N ILE A 439 17.78 -27.09 -4.39
CA ILE A 439 16.91 -26.32 -5.25
C ILE A 439 17.78 -25.35 -6.05
N SER A 440 17.67 -25.41 -7.38
CA SER A 440 18.22 -24.41 -8.29
C SER A 440 17.08 -23.59 -8.86
N TRP A 441 17.05 -22.31 -8.53
CA TRP A 441 16.06 -21.35 -9.00
C TRP A 441 16.70 -20.37 -9.98
N ASN A 442 16.32 -20.50 -11.25
CA ASN A 442 16.63 -19.52 -12.27
C ASN A 442 15.54 -18.44 -12.23
N THR A 443 15.96 -17.23 -11.89
CA THR A 443 15.07 -16.06 -11.79
C THR A 443 14.66 -15.49 -13.16
N GLY A 444 15.23 -16.05 -14.23
CA GLY A 444 15.04 -15.63 -15.61
C GLY A 444 16.04 -14.55 -16.03
N SER A 445 15.94 -14.12 -17.29
CA SER A 445 16.93 -13.20 -17.84
C SER A 445 16.96 -11.83 -17.19
N TYR A 446 15.82 -11.36 -16.67
CA TYR A 446 15.59 -9.95 -16.38
C TYR A 446 14.52 -9.80 -15.30
N VAL A 447 14.91 -9.80 -14.03
CA VAL A 447 13.94 -9.66 -12.93
C VAL A 447 13.64 -8.19 -12.67
N SER A 448 12.37 -7.80 -12.67
CA SER A 448 11.93 -6.48 -12.17
C SER A 448 11.35 -6.55 -10.75
N GLY A 449 11.71 -5.60 -9.90
CA GLY A 449 11.22 -5.35 -8.54
C GLY A 449 11.75 -6.27 -7.45
N SER A 450 11.14 -7.43 -7.28
CA SER A 450 11.64 -8.45 -6.37
C SER A 450 11.28 -9.81 -6.92
N ALA A 451 12.18 -10.77 -6.76
CA ALA A 451 11.86 -12.16 -7.03
C ALA A 451 11.69 -12.89 -5.71
N THR A 452 10.73 -13.80 -5.62
CA THR A 452 10.55 -14.66 -4.45
C THR A 452 10.46 -16.13 -4.84
N MET A 453 10.92 -17.01 -3.96
CA MET A 453 10.69 -18.45 -4.04
C MET A 453 10.31 -18.96 -2.65
N THR A 454 9.25 -19.76 -2.58
CA THR A 454 8.74 -20.36 -1.35
C THR A 454 8.60 -21.88 -1.50
N TYR A 455 9.08 -22.61 -0.51
CA TYR A 455 9.03 -24.07 -0.43
C TYR A 455 8.95 -24.53 1.03
N LYS A 456 8.68 -25.81 1.27
CA LYS A 456 8.59 -26.40 2.61
C LYS A 456 9.63 -27.48 2.83
N VAL A 457 10.17 -27.50 4.05
CA VAL A 457 11.11 -28.52 4.53
C VAL A 457 10.59 -29.20 5.78
N LYS A 458 11.16 -30.36 6.07
CA LYS A 458 10.90 -31.15 7.25
C LYS A 458 12.20 -31.54 7.94
N LEU A 459 12.24 -31.47 9.27
CA LEU A 459 13.37 -31.96 10.05
C LEU A 459 13.35 -33.49 10.09
N ASP A 460 14.50 -34.12 9.86
CA ASP A 460 14.67 -35.55 10.06
C ASP A 460 14.37 -35.90 11.54
N PRO A 461 13.52 -36.91 11.84
CA PRO A 461 13.24 -37.36 13.20
C PRO A 461 14.48 -37.70 14.04
N THR A 462 15.61 -38.04 13.40
CA THR A 462 16.91 -38.26 14.05
C THR A 462 17.51 -36.98 14.63
N ALA A 463 17.23 -35.82 14.04
CA ALA A 463 17.62 -34.51 14.57
C ALA A 463 16.91 -34.19 15.89
N VAL A 464 15.66 -34.64 16.02
CA VAL A 464 14.81 -34.42 17.19
C VAL A 464 15.09 -35.46 18.28
N SER A 465 15.30 -36.73 17.92
CA SER A 465 15.53 -37.82 18.88
C SER A 465 16.95 -37.87 19.48
N GLY A 466 17.92 -37.18 18.88
CA GLY A 466 19.28 -37.00 19.42
C GLY A 466 19.47 -35.79 20.34
N ALA A 467 18.43 -34.98 20.54
CA ALA A 467 18.49 -33.74 21.32
C ALA A 467 18.79 -34.00 22.81
N LYS A 468 19.86 -33.40 23.34
CA LYS A 468 20.21 -33.47 24.78
C LYS A 468 19.69 -32.26 25.58
N SER A 469 18.93 -31.38 24.95
CA SER A 469 18.44 -30.12 25.49
C SER A 469 17.05 -29.80 24.95
N ASP A 470 16.32 -28.93 25.66
CA ASP A 470 14.98 -28.44 25.29
C ASP A 470 14.96 -27.56 24.02
N SER A 471 16.13 -27.32 23.41
CA SER A 471 16.29 -26.63 22.13
C SER A 471 17.36 -27.32 21.29
N ILE A 472 17.10 -27.43 19.99
CA ILE A 472 18.06 -27.90 18.98
C ILE A 472 18.30 -26.79 17.97
N ASN A 473 19.55 -26.62 17.54
CA ASN A 473 19.90 -25.70 16.46
C ASN A 473 20.25 -26.52 15.23
N VAL A 474 19.32 -26.59 14.29
CA VAL A 474 19.47 -27.32 13.02
C VAL A 474 19.40 -26.29 11.89
N PRO A 475 20.46 -26.11 11.08
CA PRO A 475 20.40 -25.22 9.94
C PRO A 475 19.44 -25.81 8.91
N LEU A 476 18.41 -25.05 8.52
CA LEU A 476 17.48 -25.47 7.46
C LEU A 476 18.19 -25.63 6.11
N ASN A 477 19.30 -24.91 5.92
CA ASN A 477 20.09 -24.92 4.70
C ASN A 477 21.58 -24.86 5.03
N GLU A 478 22.39 -25.60 4.27
CA GLU A 478 23.85 -25.53 4.33
C GLU A 478 24.36 -24.25 3.64
N SER A 479 23.80 -23.91 2.48
CA SER A 479 24.14 -22.69 1.76
C SER A 479 22.98 -22.20 0.88
N ALA A 480 22.89 -20.88 0.72
CA ALA A 480 22.03 -20.23 -0.26
C ALA A 480 22.85 -19.15 -0.98
N VAL A 481 23.09 -19.34 -2.28
CA VAL A 481 23.98 -18.48 -3.07
C VAL A 481 23.23 -17.92 -4.26
N LEU A 482 23.19 -16.60 -4.37
CA LEU A 482 22.73 -15.90 -5.58
C LEU A 482 23.93 -15.57 -6.47
N THR A 483 23.87 -16.03 -7.72
CA THR A 483 24.77 -15.62 -8.80
C THR A 483 23.97 -14.88 -9.86
N TYR A 484 24.51 -13.81 -10.42
CA TYR A 484 23.83 -13.01 -11.44
C TYR A 484 24.86 -12.31 -12.32
N GLN A 485 24.38 -11.79 -13.45
CA GLN A 485 25.13 -10.94 -14.36
C GLN A 485 24.75 -9.49 -14.12
N ASN A 486 25.74 -8.60 -14.23
CA ASN A 486 25.52 -7.15 -14.29
C ASN A 486 25.23 -6.72 -15.72
#